data_AF-A0A953Q189-F1
#
_entry.id   AF-A0A953Q189-F1
#
_cell.length_a   1.000
_cell.length_b   1.000
_cell.length_c   1.000
_cell.angle_alpha   90.00
_cell.angle_beta   90.00
_cell.angle_gamma   90.00
#
_symmetry.space_group_name_H-M   'P 1'
#
loop_
_entity.id
_entity.type
_entity.pdbx_description
1 polymer ?
#
loop_
_entity_poly.entity_id
_entity_poly.type
_entity_poly.pdbx_seq_one_letter_code
_entity_poly.pdbx_strand_id
1 'polypeptide(L)'
;MLRIISSADKAAVARLLQARQTSLVEAEVAARRIIEDVRRRGDRALIQYARQFDRVDLRQAGLTVTSREIRQAYREVPAGFVAALRQAAVNIRATARRQLPRAWEAAPTAGVRVGQVVRPLQRVACYIPGGRSPLPSTLLMSVIPAKVAGVREIFVTSPRPAPAVLVAADLLGIERIFRLGGAQAIAAFAFGTESVPRVDKIVGPGNRFVAAAKKLIAGECGIDFIAGPSELVMVASRGNPNWIAADLVAQAEHDPDAVALFITPSRALARRVQMAAEEIVEHLGLPVAGKSLV
;
A
#
# COMPACT_ATOMS: atom_id res chain seq x y z
N MET A 1 -20.13 -8.62 -14.43
CA MET A 1 -21.26 -7.67 -14.55
C MET A 1 -21.72 -7.35 -13.15
N LEU A 2 -21.86 -6.06 -12.85
CA LEU A 2 -22.20 -5.57 -11.52
C LEU A 2 -23.56 -6.15 -11.08
N ARG A 3 -23.62 -6.91 -10.00
CA ARG A 3 -24.87 -7.53 -9.54
C ARG A 3 -25.71 -6.55 -8.71
N ILE A 4 -27.00 -6.44 -9.04
CA ILE A 4 -27.96 -5.68 -8.22
C ILE A 4 -28.60 -6.62 -7.21
N ILE A 5 -28.33 -6.40 -5.93
CA ILE A 5 -28.85 -7.20 -4.82
C ILE A 5 -29.87 -6.36 -4.03
N SER A 6 -31.03 -6.93 -3.72
CA SER A 6 -31.99 -6.30 -2.80
C SER A 6 -31.50 -6.46 -1.37
N SER A 7 -31.52 -5.39 -0.57
CA SER A 7 -31.19 -5.46 0.86
C SER A 7 -32.17 -6.33 1.67
N ALA A 8 -33.37 -6.58 1.13
CA ALA A 8 -34.32 -7.52 1.73
C ALA A 8 -33.89 -9.00 1.58
N ASP A 9 -33.04 -9.31 0.60
CA ASP A 9 -32.47 -10.65 0.43
C ASP A 9 -31.24 -10.81 1.35
N LYS A 10 -31.52 -11.06 2.63
CA LYS A 10 -30.49 -11.25 3.67
C LYS A 10 -29.51 -12.36 3.32
N ALA A 11 -29.94 -13.41 2.61
CA ALA A 11 -29.07 -14.51 2.22
C ALA A 11 -28.07 -14.09 1.13
N ALA A 12 -28.51 -13.33 0.13
CA ALA A 12 -27.61 -12.76 -0.86
C ALA A 12 -26.61 -11.77 -0.26
N VAL A 13 -27.06 -10.91 0.66
CA VAL A 13 -26.17 -9.99 1.39
C VAL A 13 -25.15 -10.77 2.24
N ALA A 14 -25.58 -11.80 2.98
CA ALA A 14 -24.67 -12.62 3.78
C ALA A 14 -23.60 -13.33 2.92
N ARG A 15 -24.00 -13.89 1.76
CA ARG A 15 -23.05 -14.50 0.82
C ARG A 15 -22.03 -13.50 0.27
N LEU A 16 -22.47 -12.29 -0.06
CA LEU A 16 -21.58 -11.22 -0.49
C LEU A 16 -20.52 -10.91 0.58
N LEU A 17 -20.93 -10.79 1.84
CA LEU A 17 -20.01 -10.50 2.94
C LEU A 17 -19.06 -11.67 3.24
N GLN A 18 -19.54 -12.91 3.18
CA GLN A 18 -18.72 -14.10 3.42
C GLN A 18 -17.69 -14.36 2.32
N ALA A 19 -18.07 -14.20 1.05
CA ALA A 19 -17.17 -14.39 -0.09
C ALA A 19 -15.97 -13.42 -0.08
N ARG A 20 -16.07 -12.32 0.69
CA ARG A 20 -15.03 -11.30 0.82
C ARG A 20 -14.14 -11.51 2.05
N GLN A 21 -14.33 -12.57 2.83
CA GLN A 21 -13.37 -12.99 3.87
C GLN A 21 -12.19 -13.72 3.22
N THR A 22 -11.09 -13.00 2.97
CA THR A 22 -9.87 -13.60 2.43
C THR A 22 -9.14 -14.43 3.51
N SER A 23 -8.98 -15.73 3.26
CA SER A 23 -8.10 -16.57 4.10
C SER A 23 -6.63 -16.30 3.76
N LEU A 24 -5.85 -15.96 4.78
CA LEU A 24 -4.40 -15.80 4.66
C LEU A 24 -3.63 -17.11 4.93
N VAL A 25 -4.30 -18.22 5.25
CA VAL A 25 -3.65 -19.44 5.76
C VAL A 25 -2.52 -19.95 4.86
N GLU A 26 -2.77 -20.11 3.56
CA GLU A 26 -1.73 -20.55 2.62
C GLU A 26 -0.58 -19.53 2.50
N ALA A 27 -0.91 -18.25 2.45
CA ALA A 27 0.07 -17.17 2.37
C ALA A 27 0.92 -17.10 3.64
N GLU A 28 0.36 -17.40 4.82
CA GLU A 28 1.05 -17.47 6.10
C GLU A 28 2.04 -18.63 6.14
N VAL A 29 1.67 -19.82 5.65
CA VAL A 29 2.61 -20.96 5.56
C VAL A 29 3.80 -20.62 4.69
N ALA A 30 3.56 -20.03 3.51
CA ALA A 30 4.62 -19.62 2.60
C ALA A 30 5.48 -18.47 3.19
N ALA A 31 4.84 -17.45 3.76
CA ALA A 31 5.54 -16.32 4.37
C ALA A 31 6.38 -16.74 5.56
N ARG A 32 5.91 -17.68 6.40
CA ARG A 32 6.68 -18.22 7.54
C ARG A 32 7.98 -18.87 7.10
N ARG A 33 7.93 -19.71 6.05
CA ARG A 33 9.15 -20.33 5.47
C ARG A 33 10.14 -19.28 4.98
N ILE A 34 9.65 -18.26 4.27
CA ILE A 34 10.49 -17.15 3.76
C ILE A 34 11.11 -16.36 4.92
N ILE A 35 10.32 -16.05 5.96
CA ILE A 35 10.77 -15.33 7.16
C ILE A 35 11.90 -16.10 7.86
N GLU A 36 11.70 -17.40 8.11
CA GLU A 36 12.71 -18.25 8.76
C GLU A 36 13.99 -18.36 7.94
N ASP A 37 13.87 -18.45 6.61
CA ASP A 37 15.01 -18.50 5.70
C ASP A 37 15.80 -17.19 5.71
N VAL A 38 15.14 -16.03 5.69
CA VAL A 38 15.81 -14.73 5.80
C VAL A 38 16.48 -14.57 7.15
N ARG A 39 15.83 -14.97 8.25
CA ARG A 39 16.41 -14.90 9.61
C ARG A 39 17.67 -15.74 9.74
N ARG A 40 17.73 -16.90 9.08
CA ARG A 40 18.87 -17.82 9.14
C ARG A 40 19.99 -17.50 8.15
N ARG A 41 19.64 -17.00 6.95
CA ARG A 41 20.57 -16.91 5.82
C ARG A 41 20.83 -15.49 5.34
N GLY A 42 20.21 -14.48 5.94
CA GLY A 42 20.45 -13.07 5.66
C GLY A 42 20.31 -12.73 4.17
N ASP A 43 21.24 -11.93 3.66
CA ASP A 43 21.29 -11.46 2.27
C ASP A 43 21.27 -12.59 1.23
N ARG A 44 21.80 -13.78 1.57
CA ARG A 44 21.78 -14.93 0.66
C ARG A 44 20.35 -15.37 0.33
N ALA A 45 19.44 -15.33 1.31
CA ALA A 45 18.02 -15.62 1.06
C ALA A 45 17.38 -14.50 0.24
N LEU A 46 17.73 -13.24 0.51
CA LEU A 46 17.20 -12.09 -0.25
C LEU A 46 17.55 -12.17 -1.73
N ILE A 47 18.81 -12.46 -2.06
CA ILE A 47 19.28 -12.66 -3.43
C ILE A 47 18.51 -13.80 -4.12
N GLN A 48 18.31 -14.92 -3.43
CA GLN A 48 17.57 -16.06 -3.96
C GLN A 48 16.12 -15.70 -4.29
N TYR A 49 15.40 -15.08 -3.35
CA TYR A 49 13.98 -14.75 -3.53
C TYR A 49 13.74 -13.62 -4.53
N ALA A 50 14.62 -12.62 -4.59
CA ALA A 50 14.55 -11.58 -5.61
C ALA A 50 14.72 -12.18 -7.03
N ARG A 51 15.64 -13.13 -7.20
CA ARG A 51 15.79 -13.84 -8.48
C ARG A 51 14.57 -14.70 -8.80
N GLN A 52 14.04 -15.42 -7.81
CA GLN A 52 12.93 -16.34 -8.00
C GLN A 52 11.60 -15.62 -8.30
N PHE A 53 11.26 -14.59 -7.53
CA PHE A 53 9.95 -13.95 -7.60
C PHE A 53 9.95 -12.67 -8.44
N ASP A 54 11.02 -11.90 -8.36
CA ASP A 54 11.11 -10.59 -9.02
C ASP A 54 11.91 -10.64 -10.34
N ARG A 55 12.57 -11.77 -10.62
CA ARG A 55 13.46 -11.97 -11.77
C ARG A 55 14.62 -10.97 -11.80
N VAL A 56 15.08 -10.53 -10.63
CA VAL A 56 16.21 -9.60 -10.47
C VAL A 56 17.41 -10.33 -9.90
N ASP A 57 18.57 -10.25 -10.57
CA ASP A 57 19.84 -10.71 -10.01
C ASP A 57 20.51 -9.58 -9.20
N LEU A 58 20.29 -9.61 -7.88
CA LEU A 58 20.85 -8.62 -6.97
C LEU A 58 22.38 -8.67 -6.87
N ARG A 59 23.05 -9.73 -7.32
CA ARG A 59 24.52 -9.77 -7.36
C ARG A 59 25.07 -8.84 -8.44
N GLN A 60 24.31 -8.64 -9.51
CA GLN A 60 24.69 -7.74 -10.61
C GLN A 60 24.11 -6.34 -10.40
N ALA A 61 22.81 -6.26 -10.04
CA ALA A 61 22.11 -5.00 -9.88
C ALA A 61 22.46 -4.25 -8.58
N GLY A 62 22.98 -4.96 -7.58
CA GLY A 62 23.12 -4.47 -6.22
C GLY A 62 21.79 -4.45 -5.46
N LEU A 63 21.88 -4.39 -4.13
CA LEU A 63 20.70 -4.39 -3.25
C LEU A 63 19.97 -3.04 -3.24
N THR A 64 20.71 -1.94 -3.43
CA THR A 64 20.19 -0.57 -3.34
C THR A 64 20.31 0.18 -4.66
N VAL A 65 19.33 1.04 -4.93
CA VAL A 65 19.29 1.87 -6.14
C VAL A 65 20.39 2.93 -6.09
N THR A 66 21.09 3.11 -7.20
CA THR A 66 22.17 4.08 -7.32
C THR A 66 21.64 5.46 -7.73
N SER A 67 22.37 6.52 -7.39
CA SER A 67 22.04 7.88 -7.84
C SER A 67 22.06 8.01 -9.38
N ARG A 68 22.83 7.17 -10.08
CA ARG A 68 22.84 7.13 -11.56
C ARG A 68 21.49 6.68 -12.10
N GLU A 69 20.90 5.64 -11.52
CA GLU A 69 19.58 5.14 -11.93
C GLU A 69 18.47 6.15 -11.64
N ILE A 70 18.55 6.86 -10.50
CA ILE A 70 17.63 7.96 -10.19
C ILE A 70 17.71 9.06 -11.25
N ARG A 71 18.93 9.50 -11.63
CA ARG A 71 19.10 10.49 -12.72
C ARG A 71 18.56 10.00 -14.07
N GLN A 72 18.69 8.70 -14.35
CA GLN A 72 18.13 8.12 -15.55
C GLN A 72 16.60 8.12 -15.52
N ALA A 73 16.00 7.79 -14.37
CA ALA A 73 14.55 7.80 -14.19
C ALA A 73 13.91 9.17 -14.50
N TYR A 74 14.58 10.28 -14.17
CA TYR A 74 14.11 11.63 -14.52
C TYR A 74 13.97 11.87 -16.04
N ARG A 75 14.68 11.11 -16.89
CA ARG A 75 14.57 11.22 -18.35
C ARG A 75 13.35 10.48 -18.90
N GLU A 76 12.81 9.55 -18.13
CA GLU A 76 11.68 8.70 -18.50
C GLU A 76 10.34 9.22 -17.96
N VAL A 77 10.39 10.12 -16.95
CA VAL A 77 9.20 10.66 -16.30
C VAL A 77 8.86 12.05 -16.87
N PRO A 78 7.66 12.25 -17.45
CA PRO A 78 7.26 13.55 -17.99
C PRO A 78 7.29 14.66 -16.94
N ALA A 79 7.75 15.85 -17.33
CA ALA A 79 7.87 17.01 -16.43
C ALA A 79 6.53 17.38 -15.75
N GLY A 80 5.41 17.28 -16.48
CA GLY A 80 4.07 17.49 -15.92
C GLY A 80 3.72 16.50 -14.81
N PHE A 81 4.16 15.24 -14.93
CA PHE A 81 3.98 14.23 -13.88
C PHE A 81 4.83 14.56 -12.65
N VAL A 82 6.08 14.99 -12.84
CA VAL A 82 6.95 15.45 -11.74
C VAL A 82 6.31 16.64 -11.00
N ALA A 83 5.70 17.58 -11.73
CA ALA A 83 4.96 18.70 -11.14
C ALA A 83 3.75 18.22 -10.32
N ALA A 84 2.98 17.26 -10.84
CA ALA A 84 1.86 16.65 -10.12
C ALA A 84 2.33 15.94 -8.82
N LEU A 85 3.44 15.21 -8.85
CA LEU A 85 4.03 14.59 -7.65
C LEU A 85 4.40 15.64 -6.59
N ARG A 86 5.00 16.77 -7.01
CA ARG A 86 5.33 17.87 -6.09
C ARG A 86 4.08 18.47 -5.46
N GLN A 87 3.03 18.71 -6.25
CA GLN A 87 1.77 19.24 -5.73
C GLN A 87 1.11 18.26 -4.74
N ALA A 88 1.07 16.97 -5.08
CA ALA A 88 0.57 15.94 -4.18
C ALA A 88 1.37 15.92 -2.87
N ALA A 89 2.71 16.01 -2.94
CA ALA A 89 3.56 16.03 -1.77
C ALA A 89 3.29 17.25 -0.85
N VAL A 90 3.00 18.42 -1.43
CA VAL A 90 2.60 19.61 -0.66
C VAL A 90 1.29 19.35 0.09
N ASN A 91 0.27 18.84 -0.60
CA ASN A 91 -1.05 18.60 -0.02
C ASN A 91 -0.99 17.53 1.09
N ILE A 92 -0.29 16.41 0.85
CA ILE A 92 -0.12 15.33 1.84
C ILE A 92 0.62 15.86 3.07
N ARG A 93 1.67 16.66 2.88
CA ARG A 93 2.44 17.25 4.00
C ARG A 93 1.59 18.21 4.83
N ALA A 94 0.74 19.00 4.20
CA ALA A 94 -0.17 19.89 4.90
C ALA A 94 -1.15 19.12 5.80
N THR A 95 -1.74 18.04 5.29
CA THR A 95 -2.63 17.17 6.08
C THR A 95 -1.89 16.43 7.18
N ALA A 96 -0.74 15.81 6.89
CA ALA A 96 0.04 15.08 7.88
C ALA A 96 0.47 15.97 9.07
N ARG A 97 0.82 17.24 8.82
CA ARG A 97 1.16 18.20 9.90
C ARG A 97 -0.02 18.48 10.83
N ARG A 98 -1.25 18.52 10.31
CA ARG A 98 -2.46 18.73 11.12
C ARG A 98 -2.78 17.54 12.01
N GLN A 99 -2.33 16.34 11.64
CA GLN A 99 -2.58 15.09 12.37
C GLN A 99 -1.54 14.80 13.47
N LEU A 100 -0.52 15.64 13.63
CA LEU A 100 0.49 15.41 14.67
C LEU A 100 -0.14 15.43 16.07
N PRO A 101 0.04 14.38 16.88
CA PRO A 101 -0.46 14.37 18.24
C PRO A 101 0.29 15.39 19.09
N ARG A 102 -0.43 16.08 19.98
CA ARG A 102 0.14 17.08 20.88
C ARG A 102 0.52 16.43 22.21
N ALA A 103 1.71 16.75 22.69
CA ALA A 103 2.07 16.49 24.08
C ALA A 103 1.17 17.33 25.02
N TRP A 104 0.94 16.81 26.22
CA TRP A 104 0.16 17.52 27.24
C TRP A 104 0.66 17.16 28.64
N GLU A 105 0.35 18.02 29.60
CA GLU A 105 0.63 17.83 31.03
C GLU A 105 -0.58 18.33 31.82
N ALA A 106 -0.86 17.69 32.96
CA ALA A 106 -1.92 18.04 33.87
C ALA A 106 -1.50 17.77 35.32
N ALA A 107 -2.08 18.53 36.26
CA ALA A 107 -1.91 18.34 37.70
C ALA A 107 -3.28 18.07 38.35
N PRO A 108 -3.75 16.81 38.35
CA PRO A 108 -5.11 16.50 38.79
C PRO A 108 -5.33 16.71 40.29
N THR A 109 -4.26 16.63 41.09
CA THR A 109 -4.28 16.96 42.53
C THR A 109 -2.93 17.51 42.96
N ALA A 110 -2.89 18.17 44.13
CA ALA A 110 -1.68 18.76 44.67
C ALA A 110 -0.56 17.72 44.81
N GLY A 111 0.62 18.05 44.30
CA GLY A 111 1.78 17.16 44.32
C GLY A 111 1.80 16.08 43.22
N VAL A 112 0.74 15.92 42.41
CA VAL A 112 0.69 14.93 41.32
C VAL A 112 0.76 15.63 39.97
N ARG A 113 1.67 15.17 39.10
CA ARG A 113 1.76 15.58 37.69
C ARG A 113 1.66 14.35 36.79
N VAL A 114 0.85 14.46 35.75
CA VAL A 114 0.67 13.43 34.71
C VAL A 114 0.78 14.10 33.35
N GLY A 115 1.26 13.38 32.35
CA GLY A 115 1.38 13.94 31.02
C GLY A 115 1.69 12.89 29.96
N GLN A 116 1.68 13.33 28.71
CA GLN A 116 2.02 12.54 27.55
C GLN A 116 3.12 13.24 26.77
N VAL A 117 4.22 12.52 26.55
CA VAL A 117 5.28 12.93 25.63
C VAL A 117 5.10 12.15 24.33
N VAL A 118 5.18 12.86 23.20
CA VAL A 118 5.17 12.27 21.86
C VAL A 118 6.59 12.28 21.31
N ARG A 119 7.09 11.12 20.87
CA ARG A 119 8.40 11.00 20.23
C ARG A 119 8.29 10.21 18.92
N PRO A 120 9.03 10.61 17.86
CA PRO A 120 9.09 9.82 16.65
C PRO A 120 9.80 8.49 16.86
N LEU A 121 9.49 7.54 15.99
CA LEU A 121 10.30 6.34 15.81
C LEU A 121 11.69 6.72 15.26
N GLN A 122 12.70 5.88 15.53
CA GLN A 122 14.04 6.12 15.01
C GLN A 122 14.13 5.70 13.54
N ARG A 123 13.58 4.53 13.20
CA ARG A 123 13.72 3.89 11.90
C ARG A 123 12.40 3.32 11.40
N VAL A 124 12.06 3.59 10.14
CA VAL A 124 10.92 2.94 9.48
C VAL A 124 11.30 2.44 8.09
N ALA A 125 10.66 1.35 7.67
CA ALA A 125 10.69 0.89 6.28
C ALA A 125 9.32 1.11 5.62
N CYS A 126 9.32 1.80 4.49
CA CYS A 126 8.16 2.01 3.64
C CYS A 126 8.19 0.99 2.49
N TYR A 127 7.32 -0.02 2.57
CA TYR A 127 7.13 -1.01 1.52
C TYR A 127 6.25 -0.42 0.41
N ILE A 128 6.80 -0.36 -0.81
CA ILE A 128 6.11 0.15 -1.98
C ILE A 128 5.88 -1.02 -2.93
N PRO A 129 4.63 -1.44 -3.15
CA PRO A 129 4.34 -2.55 -4.06
C PRO A 129 4.95 -2.30 -5.44
N GLY A 130 5.65 -3.31 -5.94
CA GLY A 130 5.95 -3.43 -7.36
C GLY A 130 4.96 -4.39 -8.02
N GLY A 131 4.83 -4.36 -9.35
CA GLY A 131 3.91 -5.25 -10.05
C GLY A 131 3.30 -4.61 -11.30
N ARG A 132 1.98 -4.78 -11.47
CA ARG A 132 1.22 -4.38 -12.67
C ARG A 132 1.22 -2.87 -12.90
N SER A 133 1.17 -2.10 -11.80
CA SER A 133 1.16 -0.64 -11.86
C SER A 133 2.16 -0.04 -10.87
N PRO A 134 2.98 0.93 -11.28
CA PRO A 134 3.86 1.64 -10.37
C PRO A 134 3.03 2.52 -9.42
N LEU A 135 3.37 2.50 -8.12
CA LEU A 135 2.61 3.21 -7.07
C LEU A 135 3.45 4.32 -6.40
N PRO A 136 3.80 5.42 -7.11
CA PRO A 136 4.49 6.56 -6.50
C PRO A 136 3.61 7.25 -5.45
N SER A 137 2.29 7.18 -5.56
CA SER A 137 1.35 7.67 -4.55
C SER A 137 1.54 7.01 -3.18
N THR A 138 1.70 5.67 -3.14
CA THR A 138 1.99 4.92 -1.91
C THR A 138 3.29 5.37 -1.27
N LEU A 139 4.30 5.71 -2.09
CA LEU A 139 5.56 6.25 -1.59
C LEU A 139 5.35 7.60 -0.91
N LEU A 140 4.62 8.52 -1.56
CA LEU A 140 4.29 9.81 -0.95
C LEU A 140 3.51 9.63 0.36
N MET A 141 2.49 8.77 0.37
CA MET A 141 1.63 8.51 1.53
C MET A 141 2.36 7.80 2.68
N SER A 142 3.43 7.07 2.41
CA SER A 142 4.21 6.38 3.45
C SER A 142 5.33 7.27 4.00
N VAL A 143 6.08 7.92 3.12
CA VAL A 143 7.29 8.66 3.48
C VAL A 143 6.97 10.02 4.10
N ILE A 144 5.99 10.75 3.57
CA ILE A 144 5.70 12.12 4.03
C ILE A 144 5.25 12.13 5.50
N PRO A 145 4.32 11.26 5.97
CA PRO A 145 3.98 11.21 7.39
C PRO A 145 5.17 10.86 8.28
N ALA A 146 6.04 9.93 7.87
CA ALA A 146 7.24 9.60 8.62
C ALA A 146 8.19 10.80 8.75
N LYS A 147 8.40 11.57 7.67
CA LYS A 147 9.20 12.81 7.71
C LYS A 147 8.56 13.87 8.59
N VAL A 148 7.24 14.04 8.51
CA VAL A 148 6.50 15.02 9.33
C VAL A 148 6.54 14.64 10.82
N ALA A 149 6.48 13.35 11.15
CA ALA A 149 6.64 12.87 12.52
C ALA A 149 8.06 13.12 13.08
N GLY A 150 9.07 13.25 12.22
CA GLY A 150 10.47 13.44 12.63
C GLY A 150 11.26 12.12 12.72
N VAL A 151 10.85 11.09 11.98
CA VAL A 151 11.61 9.83 11.88
C VAL A 151 12.97 10.11 11.26
N ARG A 152 14.04 9.59 11.89
CA ARG A 152 15.43 9.87 11.49
C ARG A 152 15.86 9.09 10.26
N GLU A 153 15.58 7.79 10.24
CA GLU A 153 15.96 6.91 9.13
C GLU A 153 14.70 6.33 8.47
N ILE A 154 14.52 6.65 7.19
CA ILE A 154 13.39 6.18 6.39
C ILE A 154 13.96 5.41 5.22
N PHE A 155 13.68 4.11 5.19
CA PHE A 155 14.08 3.22 4.10
C PHE A 155 12.88 2.98 3.19
N VAL A 156 13.11 2.96 1.88
CA VAL A 156 12.09 2.56 0.90
C VAL A 156 12.47 1.20 0.35
N THR A 157 11.50 0.30 0.20
CA THR A 157 11.74 -1.02 -0.40
C THR A 157 10.70 -1.33 -1.46
N SER A 158 11.16 -1.76 -2.63
CA SER A 158 10.31 -2.16 -3.75
C SER A 158 11.08 -3.14 -4.65
N PRO A 159 10.50 -4.26 -5.11
CA PRO A 159 11.24 -5.29 -5.84
C PRO A 159 11.80 -4.82 -7.19
N ARG A 160 11.04 -3.99 -7.90
CA ARG A 160 11.38 -3.42 -9.22
C ARG A 160 10.89 -1.98 -9.25
N PRO A 161 11.61 -1.04 -8.60
CA PRO A 161 11.12 0.32 -8.46
C PRO A 161 11.07 0.98 -9.84
N ALA A 162 9.87 1.39 -10.26
CA ALA A 162 9.67 2.08 -11.53
C ALA A 162 10.27 3.49 -11.50
N PRO A 163 10.58 4.09 -12.67
CA PRO A 163 11.12 5.45 -12.75
C PRO A 163 10.34 6.49 -11.95
N ALA A 164 8.99 6.43 -12.02
CA ALA A 164 8.11 7.31 -11.26
C ALA A 164 8.29 7.19 -9.73
N VAL A 165 8.55 5.97 -9.22
CA VAL A 165 8.81 5.73 -7.80
C VAL A 165 10.18 6.27 -7.40
N LEU A 166 11.19 6.09 -8.25
CA LEU A 166 12.55 6.62 -8.01
C LEU A 166 12.56 8.15 -7.98
N VAL A 167 11.89 8.79 -8.94
CA VAL A 167 11.72 10.24 -8.97
C VAL A 167 10.95 10.73 -7.74
N ALA A 168 9.86 10.05 -7.35
CA ALA A 168 9.12 10.42 -6.14
C ALA A 168 9.97 10.28 -4.86
N ALA A 169 10.79 9.23 -4.76
CA ALA A 169 11.72 9.02 -3.64
C ALA A 169 12.75 10.14 -3.54
N ASP A 170 13.36 10.49 -4.68
CA ASP A 170 14.36 11.57 -4.78
C ASP A 170 13.76 12.94 -4.46
N LEU A 171 12.58 13.26 -4.99
CA LEU A 171 11.83 14.49 -4.64
C LEU A 171 11.56 14.62 -3.14
N LEU A 172 11.40 13.49 -2.46
CA LEU A 172 11.23 13.47 -1.01
C LEU A 172 12.54 13.42 -0.26
N GLY A 173 13.71 13.28 -0.91
CA GLY A 173 15.01 13.16 -0.28
C GLY A 173 15.18 11.83 0.46
N ILE A 174 14.84 10.71 -0.20
CA ILE A 174 15.13 9.36 0.27
C ILE A 174 16.40 8.85 -0.38
N GLU A 175 17.39 8.50 0.44
CA GLU A 175 18.71 8.08 -0.03
C GLU A 175 18.84 6.57 -0.21
N ARG A 176 18.10 5.77 0.60
CA ARG A 176 18.22 4.31 0.60
C ARG A 176 16.94 3.65 0.11
N ILE A 177 16.97 3.24 -1.16
CA ILE A 177 15.90 2.51 -1.84
C ILE A 177 16.40 1.10 -2.12
N PHE A 178 15.74 0.09 -1.55
CA PHE A 178 16.11 -1.33 -1.67
C PHE A 178 15.28 -2.01 -2.77
N ARG A 179 15.94 -2.86 -3.58
CA ARG A 179 15.32 -3.71 -4.61
C ARG A 179 14.73 -4.99 -4.04
N LEU A 180 13.91 -4.86 -3.01
CA LEU A 180 13.33 -6.01 -2.29
C LEU A 180 11.81 -5.90 -2.23
N GLY A 181 11.13 -7.00 -2.54
CA GLY A 181 9.69 -7.15 -2.44
C GLY A 181 9.25 -8.28 -1.52
N GLY A 182 7.94 -8.52 -1.47
CA GLY A 182 7.35 -9.71 -0.85
C GLY A 182 7.62 -9.88 0.64
N ALA A 183 7.40 -11.11 1.12
CA ALA A 183 7.64 -11.49 2.51
C ALA A 183 9.13 -11.37 2.91
N GLN A 184 10.04 -11.57 1.96
CA GLN A 184 11.48 -11.48 2.19
C GLN A 184 11.92 -10.05 2.54
N ALA A 185 11.34 -9.02 1.92
CA ALA A 185 11.61 -7.62 2.29
C ALA A 185 11.11 -7.32 3.71
N ILE A 186 9.90 -7.77 4.04
CA ILE A 186 9.33 -7.57 5.38
C ILE A 186 10.21 -8.23 6.44
N ALA A 187 10.65 -9.47 6.21
CA ALA A 187 11.56 -10.18 7.10
C ALA A 187 12.90 -9.43 7.25
N ALA A 188 13.49 -8.97 6.14
CA ALA A 188 14.78 -8.29 6.15
C ALA A 188 14.76 -7.04 7.04
N PHE A 189 13.71 -6.21 6.95
CA PHE A 189 13.59 -5.01 7.79
C PHE A 189 13.15 -5.32 9.23
N ALA A 190 12.42 -6.41 9.47
CA ALA A 190 12.01 -6.80 10.81
C ALA A 190 13.18 -7.33 11.65
N PHE A 191 14.10 -8.09 11.03
CA PHE A 191 15.22 -8.76 11.72
C PHE A 191 16.57 -8.08 11.50
N GLY A 192 16.71 -7.34 10.39
CA GLY A 192 18.01 -6.93 9.87
C GLY A 192 18.71 -8.08 9.14
N THR A 193 19.60 -7.72 8.22
CA THR A 193 20.57 -8.62 7.58
C THR A 193 21.94 -7.94 7.54
N GLU A 194 22.91 -8.52 6.86
CA GLU A 194 24.23 -7.93 6.66
C GLU A 194 24.14 -6.56 5.95
N SER A 195 23.20 -6.41 5.01
CA SER A 195 23.02 -5.16 4.25
C SER A 195 21.74 -4.39 4.56
N VAL A 196 20.72 -5.03 5.17
CA VAL A 196 19.43 -4.39 5.47
C VAL A 196 19.35 -4.04 6.96
N PRO A 197 19.12 -2.78 7.33
CA PRO A 197 19.00 -2.40 8.73
C PRO A 197 17.67 -2.90 9.32
N ARG A 198 17.71 -3.30 10.60
CA ARG A 198 16.50 -3.51 11.39
C ARG A 198 15.78 -2.18 11.66
N VAL A 199 14.46 -2.17 11.57
CA VAL A 199 13.61 -0.98 11.80
C VAL A 199 12.62 -1.16 12.94
N ASP A 200 12.10 -0.05 13.46
CA ASP A 200 11.10 -0.05 14.53
C ASP A 200 9.71 -0.39 13.98
N LYS A 201 9.41 0.07 12.76
CA LYS A 201 8.10 -0.13 12.13
C LYS A 201 8.19 -0.27 10.62
N ILE A 202 7.41 -1.19 10.07
CA ILE A 202 7.23 -1.38 8.62
C ILE A 202 5.82 -0.93 8.24
N VAL A 203 5.73 -0.06 7.24
CA VAL A 203 4.48 0.52 6.74
C VAL A 203 4.31 0.27 5.26
N GLY A 204 3.07 0.35 4.78
CA GLY A 204 2.72 0.26 3.37
C GLY A 204 1.93 -1.01 3.05
N PRO A 205 1.00 -0.93 2.08
CA PRO A 205 0.20 -2.06 1.64
C PRO A 205 1.02 -3.05 0.83
N GLY A 206 0.49 -4.25 0.59
CA GLY A 206 1.08 -5.22 -0.31
C GLY A 206 0.13 -6.37 -0.59
N ASN A 207 0.55 -7.31 -1.42
CA ASN A 207 -0.25 -8.50 -1.72
C ASN A 207 -0.43 -9.39 -0.47
N ARG A 208 -1.23 -10.45 -0.59
CA ARG A 208 -1.50 -11.41 0.49
C ARG A 208 -0.26 -11.96 1.21
N PHE A 209 0.87 -12.12 0.52
CA PHE A 209 2.11 -12.62 1.13
C PHE A 209 2.81 -11.55 1.98
N VAL A 210 2.77 -10.29 1.55
CA VAL A 210 3.23 -9.14 2.34
C VAL A 210 2.34 -8.97 3.57
N ALA A 211 1.02 -9.02 3.40
CA ALA A 211 0.05 -8.95 4.50
C ALA A 211 0.27 -10.09 5.52
N ALA A 212 0.43 -11.32 5.05
CA ALA A 212 0.74 -12.48 5.89
C ALA A 212 2.08 -12.33 6.62
N ALA A 213 3.13 -11.85 5.94
CA ALA A 213 4.42 -11.60 6.58
C ALA A 213 4.33 -10.55 7.68
N LYS A 214 3.64 -9.42 7.41
CA LYS A 214 3.40 -8.36 8.41
C LYS A 214 2.62 -8.90 9.61
N LYS A 215 1.60 -9.73 9.38
CA LYS A 215 0.85 -10.40 10.46
C LYS A 215 1.77 -11.27 11.34
N LEU A 216 2.63 -12.08 10.72
CA LEU A 216 3.52 -13.00 11.44
C LEU A 216 4.61 -12.27 12.26
N ILE A 217 5.08 -11.10 11.81
CA ILE A 217 6.14 -10.34 12.47
C ILE A 217 5.65 -9.25 13.42
N ALA A 218 4.34 -9.03 13.53
CA ALA A 218 3.77 -7.92 14.31
C ALA A 218 4.17 -7.88 15.79
N GLY A 219 4.63 -9.02 16.35
CA GLY A 219 5.20 -9.09 17.70
C GLY A 219 6.70 -8.78 17.79
N GLU A 220 7.44 -8.79 16.68
CA GLU A 220 8.90 -8.58 16.63
C GLU A 220 9.30 -7.21 16.04
N CYS A 221 8.44 -6.64 15.20
CA CYS A 221 8.60 -5.31 14.60
C CYS A 221 7.21 -4.67 14.42
N GLY A 222 7.10 -3.36 14.66
CA GLY A 222 5.83 -2.66 14.51
C GLY A 222 5.32 -2.74 13.07
N ILE A 223 4.00 -2.85 12.91
CA ILE A 223 3.32 -2.69 11.62
C ILE A 223 2.25 -1.60 11.72
N ASP A 224 1.87 -1.02 10.60
CA ASP A 224 0.70 -0.13 10.49
C ASP A 224 -0.60 -0.94 10.59
N PHE A 225 -0.85 -1.85 9.66
CA PHE A 225 -2.00 -2.74 9.61
C PHE A 225 -1.75 -3.90 8.64
N ILE A 226 -2.62 -4.92 8.72
CA ILE A 226 -2.66 -6.03 7.76
C ILE A 226 -3.60 -5.59 6.63
N ALA A 227 -3.04 -5.31 5.46
CA ALA A 227 -3.83 -4.87 4.31
C ALA A 227 -4.70 -6.03 3.80
N GLY A 228 -6.01 -5.77 3.66
CA GLY A 228 -6.91 -6.59 2.86
C GLY A 228 -6.97 -6.10 1.41
N PRO A 229 -7.83 -6.72 0.58
CA PRO A 229 -8.20 -6.16 -0.71
C PRO A 229 -8.68 -4.72 -0.56
N SER A 230 -8.40 -3.88 -1.56
CA SER A 230 -8.89 -2.49 -1.57
C SER A 230 -10.41 -2.46 -1.80
N GLU A 231 -11.11 -1.59 -1.07
CA GLU A 231 -12.57 -1.50 -1.10
C GLU A 231 -13.05 -0.05 -1.27
N LEU A 232 -14.15 0.12 -2.00
CA LEU A 232 -14.92 1.37 -2.10
C LEU A 232 -16.40 1.07 -1.87
N VAL A 233 -17.03 1.83 -0.97
CA VAL A 233 -18.49 1.80 -0.77
C VAL A 233 -19.03 3.19 -1.08
N MET A 234 -19.90 3.26 -2.09
CA MET A 234 -20.61 4.48 -2.45
C MET A 234 -22.06 4.38 -2.04
N VAL A 235 -22.57 5.46 -1.46
CA VAL A 235 -23.96 5.55 -0.99
C VAL A 235 -24.60 6.77 -1.62
N ALA A 236 -25.65 6.57 -2.42
CA ALA A 236 -26.36 7.70 -3.01
C ALA A 236 -27.83 7.39 -3.27
N SER A 237 -28.71 8.34 -2.96
CA SER A 237 -30.13 8.30 -3.36
C SER A 237 -30.36 8.83 -4.77
N ARG A 238 -29.47 9.70 -5.25
CA ARG A 238 -29.49 10.39 -6.55
C ARG A 238 -28.06 10.70 -6.96
N GLY A 239 -27.82 10.93 -8.24
CA GLY A 239 -26.50 11.30 -8.76
C GLY A 239 -26.40 11.01 -10.26
N ASN A 240 -25.32 11.48 -10.86
CA ASN A 240 -25.00 11.16 -12.24
C ASN A 240 -24.54 9.69 -12.33
N PRO A 241 -25.26 8.82 -13.07
CA PRO A 241 -24.90 7.40 -13.17
C PRO A 241 -23.50 7.17 -13.73
N ASN A 242 -23.03 8.01 -14.65
CA ASN A 242 -21.73 7.86 -15.32
C ASN A 242 -20.58 8.16 -14.35
N TRP A 243 -20.74 9.14 -13.47
CA TRP A 243 -19.72 9.47 -12.46
C TRP A 243 -19.63 8.38 -11.39
N ILE A 244 -20.80 7.90 -10.92
CA ILE A 244 -20.87 6.79 -9.97
C ILE A 244 -20.23 5.54 -10.59
N ALA A 245 -20.56 5.23 -11.84
CA ALA A 245 -19.95 4.10 -12.54
C ALA A 245 -18.43 4.26 -12.68
N ALA A 246 -17.94 5.45 -13.04
CA ALA A 246 -16.52 5.72 -13.16
C ALA A 246 -15.76 5.49 -11.85
N ASP A 247 -16.30 5.95 -10.71
CA ASP A 247 -15.68 5.73 -9.39
C ASP A 247 -15.65 4.24 -9.00
N LEU A 248 -16.71 3.47 -9.31
CA LEU A 248 -16.73 2.02 -9.08
C LEU A 248 -15.69 1.31 -9.95
N VAL A 249 -15.59 1.68 -11.23
CA VAL A 249 -14.64 1.09 -12.18
C VAL A 249 -13.20 1.43 -11.77
N ALA A 250 -12.95 2.66 -11.33
CA ALA A 250 -11.64 3.11 -10.84
C ALA A 250 -11.17 2.29 -9.62
N GLN A 251 -12.07 1.91 -8.72
CA GLN A 251 -11.74 0.98 -7.64
C GLN A 251 -11.49 -0.44 -8.17
N ALA A 252 -12.34 -0.89 -9.09
CA ALA A 252 -12.33 -2.25 -9.61
C ALA A 252 -11.10 -2.59 -10.46
N GLU A 253 -10.52 -1.62 -11.18
CA GLU A 253 -9.35 -1.86 -12.02
C GLU A 253 -8.06 -2.16 -11.22
N HIS A 254 -8.06 -1.83 -9.92
CA HIS A 254 -6.86 -1.91 -9.09
C HIS A 254 -6.37 -3.35 -8.87
N ASP A 255 -7.30 -4.28 -8.58
CA ASP A 255 -6.97 -5.68 -8.32
C ASP A 255 -8.18 -6.59 -8.60
N PRO A 256 -8.00 -7.84 -9.08
CA PRO A 256 -9.12 -8.78 -9.26
C PRO A 256 -9.93 -9.04 -7.99
N ASP A 257 -9.30 -8.93 -6.82
CA ASP A 257 -9.95 -9.12 -5.52
C ASP A 257 -10.55 -7.81 -4.97
N ALA A 258 -10.39 -6.67 -5.66
CA ALA A 258 -10.94 -5.38 -5.25
C ALA A 258 -12.48 -5.43 -5.10
N VAL A 259 -12.99 -4.62 -4.20
CA VAL A 259 -14.42 -4.56 -3.88
C VAL A 259 -14.95 -3.17 -4.19
N ALA A 260 -15.97 -3.08 -5.05
CA ALA A 260 -16.67 -1.84 -5.33
C ALA A 260 -18.18 -2.05 -5.10
N LEU A 261 -18.75 -1.35 -4.11
CA LEU A 261 -20.16 -1.47 -3.74
C LEU A 261 -20.88 -0.15 -3.95
N PHE A 262 -22.07 -0.22 -4.53
CA PHE A 262 -22.99 0.90 -4.63
C PHE A 262 -24.31 0.61 -3.91
N ILE A 263 -24.61 1.42 -2.91
CA ILE A 263 -25.81 1.30 -2.08
C ILE A 263 -26.75 2.45 -2.45
N THR A 264 -27.94 2.10 -2.92
CA THR A 264 -28.96 3.07 -3.29
C THR A 264 -30.36 2.58 -2.95
N PRO A 265 -31.27 3.47 -2.49
CA PRO A 265 -32.69 3.16 -2.40
C PRO A 265 -33.38 3.08 -3.77
N SER A 266 -32.75 3.52 -4.86
CA SER A 266 -33.37 3.60 -6.19
C SER A 266 -32.90 2.48 -7.10
N ARG A 267 -33.79 1.52 -7.38
CA ARG A 267 -33.52 0.45 -8.36
C ARG A 267 -33.28 0.99 -9.77
N ALA A 268 -33.94 2.08 -10.14
CA ALA A 268 -33.74 2.73 -11.43
C ALA A 268 -32.32 3.32 -11.54
N LEU A 269 -31.81 3.95 -10.48
CA LEU A 269 -30.43 4.44 -10.46
C LEU A 269 -29.43 3.29 -10.53
N ALA A 270 -29.63 2.22 -9.75
CA ALA A 270 -28.76 1.04 -9.77
C ALA A 270 -28.60 0.44 -11.18
N ARG A 271 -29.70 0.34 -11.94
CA ARG A 271 -29.66 -0.15 -13.34
C ARG A 271 -28.87 0.78 -14.26
N ARG A 272 -29.05 2.10 -14.15
CA ARG A 272 -28.29 3.06 -14.96
C ARG A 272 -26.80 3.01 -14.66
N VAL A 273 -26.43 2.86 -13.39
CA VAL A 273 -25.02 2.72 -12.97
C VAL A 273 -24.43 1.40 -13.47
N GLN A 274 -25.18 0.29 -13.40
CA GLN A 274 -24.76 -1.00 -13.94
C GLN A 274 -24.43 -0.91 -15.44
N MET A 275 -25.34 -0.34 -16.25
CA MET A 275 -25.11 -0.17 -17.70
C MET A 275 -23.91 0.74 -17.99
N ALA A 276 -23.80 1.88 -17.29
CA ALA A 276 -22.67 2.80 -17.48
C ALA A 276 -21.33 2.15 -17.09
N ALA A 277 -21.29 1.32 -16.05
CA ALA A 277 -20.07 0.61 -15.66
C ALA A 277 -19.65 -0.44 -16.70
N GLU A 278 -20.62 -1.14 -17.29
CA GLU A 278 -20.37 -2.10 -18.38
C GLU A 278 -19.78 -1.39 -19.62
N GLU A 279 -20.38 -0.26 -20.02
CA GLU A 279 -19.89 0.56 -21.13
C GLU A 279 -18.46 1.06 -20.90
N ILE A 280 -18.13 1.55 -19.70
CA ILE A 280 -16.77 2.01 -19.38
C ILE A 280 -15.76 0.86 -19.47
N VAL A 281 -16.09 -0.31 -18.89
CA VAL A 281 -15.18 -1.47 -18.87
C VAL A 281 -14.90 -1.98 -20.28
N GLU A 282 -15.93 -2.02 -21.13
CA GLU A 282 -15.81 -2.43 -22.53
C GLU A 282 -15.01 -1.40 -23.35
N HIS A 283 -15.38 -0.13 -23.25
CA HIS A 283 -14.75 0.95 -24.02
C HIS A 283 -13.27 1.12 -23.69
N LEU A 284 -12.89 1.03 -22.40
CA LEU A 284 -11.50 1.18 -21.95
C LEU A 284 -10.70 -0.13 -21.96
N GLY A 285 -11.35 -1.28 -22.21
CA GLY A 285 -10.71 -2.59 -22.22
C GLY A 285 -10.07 -2.93 -20.87
N LEU A 286 -10.84 -2.91 -19.79
CA LEU A 286 -10.36 -3.12 -18.41
C LEU A 286 -10.66 -4.54 -17.88
N PRO A 287 -9.87 -5.57 -18.24
CA PRO A 287 -10.18 -6.96 -17.89
C PRO A 287 -10.08 -7.24 -16.39
N VAL A 288 -9.31 -6.44 -15.64
CA VAL A 288 -9.25 -6.54 -14.18
C VAL A 288 -10.56 -6.06 -13.56
N ALA A 289 -11.06 -4.89 -13.98
CA ALA A 289 -12.33 -4.36 -13.53
C ALA A 289 -13.50 -5.29 -13.86
N GLY A 290 -13.47 -5.92 -15.04
CA GLY A 290 -14.48 -6.92 -15.43
C GLY A 290 -14.56 -8.13 -14.50
N LYS A 291 -13.45 -8.51 -13.84
CA LYS A 291 -13.40 -9.63 -12.88
C LYS A 291 -13.83 -9.22 -11.48
N SER A 292 -13.52 -8.00 -11.05
CA SER A 292 -13.84 -7.50 -9.71
C SER A 292 -15.25 -6.90 -9.59
N LEU A 293 -15.84 -6.40 -10.69
CA LEU A 293 -17.24 -5.96 -10.80
C LEU A 293 -18.20 -7.16 -11.02
N VAL A 294 -18.18 -8.09 -10.06
CA VAL A 294 -19.04 -9.29 -10.04
C VAL A 294 -19.75 -9.39 -8.69
#